data_AF-A0A7C1FVW2-F1
#
_entry.id   AF-A0A7C1FVW2-F1
#
_cell.length_a   1.000
_cell.length_b   1.000
_cell.length_c   1.000
_cell.angle_alpha   90.00
_cell.angle_beta   90.00
_cell.angle_gamma   90.00
#
_symmetry.space_group_name_H-M   'P 1'
#
loop_
_entity.id
_entity.type
_entity.pdbx_description
1 polymer ?
#
loop_
_entity_poly.entity_id
_entity_poly.type
_entity_poly.pdbx_seq_one_letter_code
_entity_poly.pdbx_strand_id
1 'polypeptide(L)'
;IAGTQYDDRILGHQSGAFQAKMDAGQLLAAGVLNRAVLYVTALMEVKSAMGVIVAAPTAGACAALPGACIAAAEEMGLPEEAMARAMLAAGLIGVFIASQWTFAAEVGGCQAEGGAAACMAAGALVTLADGTLAQAVAAASMALQNMLGLICDPVANRVEVPCLGKNVMAASNAIACANMALAGYDPVIPLDEVIEAARRVGDQLPRELRCTALGGLSIAPTSQKIARELADRKRTLDDR
;
A
#
# COMPACT_ATOMS: atom_id res chain seq x y z
N ILE A 1 9.94 17.21 4.22
CA ILE A 1 10.40 15.80 4.13
C ILE A 1 11.89 15.83 3.78
N ALA A 2 12.77 15.36 4.67
CA ALA A 2 14.23 15.56 4.57
C ALA A 2 14.93 14.66 3.52
N GLY A 3 14.21 13.67 2.98
CA GLY A 3 14.74 12.65 2.08
C GLY A 3 15.57 11.57 2.78
N THR A 4 15.78 10.46 2.09
CA THR A 4 16.51 9.29 2.60
C THR A 4 17.57 8.84 1.61
N GLN A 5 18.58 8.11 2.08
CA GLN A 5 19.67 7.54 1.27
C GLN A 5 19.96 6.11 1.71
N TYR A 6 20.22 5.24 0.72
CA TYR A 6 20.66 3.86 0.92
C TYR A 6 21.31 3.37 -0.37
N ASP A 7 22.44 2.68 -0.28
CA ASP A 7 23.25 2.32 -1.45
C ASP A 7 22.64 1.18 -2.28
N ASP A 8 21.97 0.23 -1.62
CA ASP A 8 21.32 -0.93 -2.24
C ASP A 8 19.83 -0.67 -2.51
N ARG A 9 19.52 0.47 -3.15
CA ARG A 9 18.16 0.85 -3.57
C ARG A 9 18.06 1.18 -5.06
N ILE A 10 16.87 0.99 -5.62
CA ILE A 10 16.53 1.32 -7.01
C ILE A 10 16.04 2.77 -7.10
N LEU A 11 15.13 3.17 -6.20
CA LEU A 11 14.47 4.46 -6.24
C LEU A 11 15.19 5.48 -5.33
N GLY A 12 15.50 6.63 -5.92
CA GLY A 12 16.00 7.78 -5.17
C GLY A 12 14.91 8.48 -4.35
N HIS A 13 15.28 9.60 -3.74
CA HIS A 13 14.33 10.50 -3.08
C HIS A 13 13.44 11.22 -4.13
N GLN A 14 12.14 10.96 -4.09
CA GLN A 14 11.10 11.45 -4.99
C GLN A 14 10.06 12.34 -4.28
N SER A 15 9.79 12.10 -2.99
CA SER A 15 8.79 12.84 -2.22
C SER A 15 9.06 14.35 -2.18
N GLY A 16 10.32 14.77 -2.05
CA GLY A 16 10.69 16.20 -2.12
C GLY A 16 10.37 16.87 -3.46
N ALA A 17 10.61 16.18 -4.58
CA ALA A 17 10.26 16.72 -5.90
C ALA A 17 8.73 16.78 -6.09
N PHE A 18 8.01 15.78 -5.57
CA PHE A 18 6.54 15.78 -5.58
C PHE A 18 5.97 16.94 -4.75
N GLN A 19 6.47 17.16 -3.53
CA GLN A 19 6.10 18.29 -2.68
C GLN A 19 6.31 19.62 -3.39
N ALA A 20 7.50 19.83 -3.97
CA ALA A 20 7.81 21.09 -4.66
C ALA A 20 6.86 21.36 -5.83
N LYS A 21 6.48 20.33 -6.60
CA LYS A 21 5.48 20.47 -7.67
C LYS A 21 4.07 20.68 -7.15
N MET A 22 3.72 20.08 -6.02
CA MET A 22 2.43 20.29 -5.36
C MET A 22 2.30 21.75 -4.88
N ASP A 23 3.32 22.27 -4.19
CA ASP A 23 3.36 23.65 -3.67
C ASP A 23 3.34 24.69 -4.80
N ALA A 24 3.97 24.38 -5.94
CA ALA A 24 3.98 25.22 -7.12
C ALA A 24 2.68 25.12 -7.96
N GLY A 25 1.71 24.30 -7.58
CA GLY A 25 0.46 24.11 -8.35
C GLY A 25 0.68 23.46 -9.72
N GLN A 26 1.75 22.67 -9.88
CA GLN A 26 2.16 22.04 -11.15
C GLN A 26 1.68 20.59 -11.30
N LEU A 27 0.90 20.09 -10.35
CA LEU A 27 0.28 18.77 -10.39
C LEU A 27 -1.18 18.87 -10.81
N LEU A 28 -1.77 17.75 -11.21
CA LEU A 28 -3.23 17.66 -11.38
C LEU A 28 -3.91 17.97 -10.03
N ALA A 29 -4.99 18.76 -10.07
CA ALA A 29 -5.74 19.13 -8.87
C ALA A 29 -6.55 17.92 -8.36
N ALA A 30 -5.96 17.14 -7.45
CA ALA A 30 -6.55 15.90 -6.92
C ALA A 30 -6.80 15.94 -5.40
N GLY A 31 -6.69 17.12 -4.77
CA GLY A 31 -6.96 17.32 -3.34
C GLY A 31 -6.20 16.35 -2.43
N VAL A 32 -6.93 15.69 -1.53
CA VAL A 32 -6.40 14.69 -0.58
C VAL A 32 -5.55 13.60 -1.25
N LEU A 33 -5.82 13.24 -2.52
CA LEU A 33 -5.03 12.23 -3.23
C LEU A 33 -3.58 12.68 -3.44
N ASN A 34 -3.33 13.96 -3.73
CA ASN A 34 -1.96 14.46 -3.86
C ASN A 34 -1.21 14.35 -2.53
N ARG A 35 -1.87 14.68 -1.41
CA ARG A 35 -1.26 14.54 -0.08
C ARG A 35 -1.03 13.08 0.29
N ALA A 36 -1.96 12.18 -0.04
CA ALA A 36 -1.79 10.75 0.16
C ALA A 36 -0.62 10.18 -0.66
N VAL A 37 -0.50 10.56 -1.94
CA VAL A 37 0.64 10.16 -2.80
C VAL A 37 1.95 10.61 -2.17
N LEU A 38 2.04 11.85 -1.71
CA LEU A 38 3.22 12.39 -1.05
C LEU A 38 3.59 11.60 0.22
N TYR A 39 2.64 11.38 1.12
CA TYR A 39 2.89 10.72 2.41
C TYR A 39 3.24 9.25 2.24
N VAL A 40 2.51 8.55 1.38
CA VAL A 40 2.84 7.16 1.02
C VAL A 40 4.24 7.07 0.42
N THR A 41 4.60 7.99 -0.50
CA THR A 41 5.94 8.03 -1.10
C THR A 41 7.02 8.21 -0.03
N ALA A 42 6.84 9.16 0.88
CA ALA A 42 7.79 9.44 1.96
C ALA A 42 7.98 8.24 2.90
N LEU A 43 6.89 7.57 3.28
CA LEU A 43 6.95 6.37 4.13
C LEU A 43 7.65 5.20 3.41
N MET A 44 7.36 5.00 2.13
CA MET A 44 8.01 3.97 1.32
C MET A 44 9.50 4.26 1.09
N GLU A 45 9.90 5.52 1.03
CA GLU A 45 11.32 5.92 0.95
C GLU A 45 12.09 5.63 2.24
N VAL A 46 11.47 5.82 3.41
CA VAL A 46 12.07 5.41 4.71
C VAL A 46 12.21 3.90 4.76
N LYS A 47 11.17 3.18 4.35
CA LYS A 47 11.18 1.72 4.27
C LYS A 47 12.25 1.20 3.32
N SER A 48 12.42 1.84 2.16
CA SER A 48 13.41 1.44 1.14
C SER A 48 14.83 1.81 1.53
N ALA A 49 14.99 2.76 2.45
CA ALA A 49 16.26 3.12 3.06
C ALA A 49 16.58 2.35 4.34
N MET A 50 15.89 1.23 4.60
CA MET A 50 16.08 0.40 5.79
C MET A 50 15.89 1.16 7.12
N GLY A 51 15.08 2.21 7.10
CA GLY A 51 14.68 2.95 8.31
C GLY A 51 13.68 2.16 9.17
N VAL A 52 13.31 2.75 10.30
CA VAL A 52 12.28 2.18 11.18
C VAL A 52 10.91 2.32 10.53
N ILE A 53 10.16 1.22 10.49
CA ILE A 53 8.81 1.16 9.91
C ILE A 53 7.86 0.43 10.84
N VAL A 54 6.56 0.68 10.66
CA VAL A 54 5.47 -0.08 11.30
C VAL A 54 4.78 -0.89 10.22
N ALA A 55 4.62 -2.19 10.43
CA ALA A 55 3.92 -3.05 9.48
C ALA A 55 2.41 -2.73 9.47
N ALA A 56 1.82 -2.60 8.27
CA ALA A 56 0.42 -2.18 8.13
C ALA A 56 -0.27 -2.77 6.86
N PRO A 57 -0.37 -4.11 6.69
CA PRO A 57 -0.06 -5.14 7.69
C PRO A 57 1.33 -5.76 7.56
N THR A 58 2.08 -5.47 6.49
CA THR A 58 3.44 -5.97 6.28
C THR A 58 4.43 -4.82 6.07
N ALA A 59 5.72 -5.14 6.01
CA ALA A 59 6.75 -4.16 5.64
C ALA A 59 6.62 -3.71 4.17
N GLY A 60 6.06 -4.54 3.28
CA GLY A 60 5.85 -4.20 1.87
C GLY A 60 4.66 -3.27 1.63
N ALA A 61 3.66 -3.31 2.53
CA ALA A 61 2.45 -2.50 2.47
C ALA A 61 2.32 -1.49 3.63
N CYS A 62 3.44 -1.12 4.27
CA CYS A 62 3.44 -0.32 5.49
C CYS A 62 2.94 1.13 5.32
N ALA A 63 2.82 1.63 4.09
CA ALA A 63 2.60 3.04 3.84
C ALA A 63 1.15 3.38 3.48
N ALA A 64 0.40 2.46 2.87
CA ALA A 64 -0.94 2.75 2.36
C ALA A 64 -1.91 3.20 3.47
N LEU A 65 -2.01 2.44 4.56
CA LEU A 65 -2.89 2.77 5.70
C LEU A 65 -2.50 4.09 6.37
N PRO A 66 -1.28 4.25 6.92
CA PRO A 66 -0.94 5.49 7.60
C PRO A 66 -0.89 6.69 6.64
N GLY A 67 -0.39 6.53 5.42
CA GLY A 67 -0.31 7.60 4.43
C GLY A 67 -1.68 8.14 4.03
N ALA A 68 -2.68 7.26 3.85
CA ALA A 68 -4.05 7.68 3.55
C ALA A 68 -4.72 8.37 4.74
N CYS A 69 -4.63 7.78 5.94
CA CYS A 69 -5.28 8.32 7.14
C CYS A 69 -4.70 9.68 7.56
N ILE A 70 -3.37 9.83 7.57
CA ILE A 70 -2.72 11.10 7.92
C ILE A 70 -3.07 12.17 6.89
N ALA A 71 -3.01 11.84 5.59
CA ALA A 71 -3.36 12.78 4.53
C ALA A 71 -4.81 13.27 4.64
N ALA A 72 -5.75 12.36 4.85
CA ALA A 72 -7.16 12.70 5.00
C ALA A 72 -7.43 13.49 6.27
N ALA A 73 -6.87 13.09 7.41
CA ALA A 73 -7.09 13.76 8.68
C ALA A 73 -6.57 15.21 8.66
N GLU A 74 -5.39 15.44 8.08
CA GLU A 74 -4.86 16.79 7.94
C GLU A 74 -5.68 17.64 6.96
N GLU A 75 -6.18 17.05 5.87
CA GLU A 75 -7.07 17.77 4.94
C GLU A 75 -8.40 18.15 5.60
N MET A 76 -8.88 17.34 6.54
CA MET A 76 -10.09 17.58 7.33
C MET A 76 -9.84 18.45 8.58
N GLY A 77 -8.59 18.78 8.91
CA GLY A 77 -8.24 19.51 10.13
C GLY A 77 -8.48 18.73 11.43
N LEU A 78 -8.38 17.40 11.39
CA LEU A 78 -8.63 16.51 12.52
C LEU A 78 -7.36 16.30 13.40
N PRO A 79 -7.53 16.11 14.73
CA PRO A 79 -6.42 15.88 15.63
C PRO A 79 -5.83 14.46 15.50
N GLU A 80 -4.62 14.27 16.02
CA GLU A 80 -3.92 12.97 16.04
C GLU A 80 -4.74 11.86 16.70
N GLU A 81 -5.52 12.18 17.75
CA GLU A 81 -6.41 11.22 18.40
C GLU A 81 -7.45 10.62 17.44
N ALA A 82 -7.96 11.41 16.49
CA ALA A 82 -8.88 10.91 15.47
C ALA A 82 -8.15 9.97 14.50
N MET A 83 -6.89 10.27 14.15
CA MET A 83 -6.05 9.40 13.33
C MET A 83 -5.80 8.06 14.03
N ALA A 84 -5.45 8.08 15.32
CA ALA A 84 -5.21 6.89 16.12
C ALA A 84 -6.47 6.02 16.23
N ARG A 85 -7.64 6.62 16.50
CA ARG A 85 -8.93 5.90 16.52
C ARG A 85 -9.26 5.26 15.18
N ALA A 86 -9.03 5.97 14.07
CA ALA A 86 -9.23 5.43 12.72
C ALA A 86 -8.30 4.24 12.44
N MET A 87 -7.01 4.34 12.79
CA MET A 87 -6.06 3.23 12.62
C MET A 87 -6.37 2.04 13.54
N LEU A 88 -6.93 2.28 14.73
CA LEU A 88 -7.41 1.22 15.61
C LEU A 88 -8.59 0.45 14.97
N ALA A 89 -9.54 1.16 14.35
CA ALA A 89 -10.61 0.54 13.58
C ALA A 89 -10.08 -0.27 12.38
N ALA A 90 -9.05 0.24 11.70
CA ALA A 90 -8.33 -0.49 10.65
C ALA A 90 -7.79 -1.84 11.16
N GLY A 91 -7.29 -1.87 12.39
CA GLY A 91 -6.81 -3.08 13.06
C GLY A 91 -7.88 -4.17 13.15
N LEU A 92 -9.13 -3.81 13.46
CA LEU A 92 -10.25 -4.77 13.49
C LEU A 92 -10.57 -5.33 12.11
N ILE A 93 -10.53 -4.52 11.05
CA ILE A 93 -10.64 -5.02 9.67
C ILE A 93 -9.50 -6.00 9.38
N GLY A 94 -8.28 -5.69 9.82
CA GLY A 94 -7.13 -6.60 9.73
C GLY A 94 -7.37 -7.93 10.46
N VAL A 95 -8.02 -7.93 11.63
CA VAL A 95 -8.39 -9.15 12.34
C VAL A 95 -9.32 -10.04 11.52
N PHE A 96 -10.27 -9.47 10.77
CA PHE A 96 -11.17 -10.25 9.90
C PHE A 96 -10.42 -10.93 8.75
N ILE A 97 -9.40 -10.28 8.19
CA ILE A 97 -8.54 -10.87 7.17
C ILE A 97 -7.68 -11.97 7.77
N ALA A 98 -7.03 -11.70 8.91
CA ALA A 98 -6.13 -12.64 9.57
C ALA A 98 -6.83 -13.89 10.11
N SER A 99 -8.11 -13.80 10.49
CA SER A 99 -8.88 -14.94 10.98
C SER A 99 -9.30 -15.92 9.88
N GLN A 100 -9.34 -15.47 8.63
CA GLN A 100 -9.83 -16.26 7.48
C GLN A 100 -8.75 -16.53 6.44
N TRP A 101 -7.67 -15.73 6.43
CA TRP A 101 -6.66 -15.76 5.38
C TRP A 101 -5.25 -15.39 5.90
N THR A 102 -4.51 -14.55 5.17
CA THR A 102 -3.09 -14.25 5.41
C THR A 102 -2.73 -12.84 4.95
N PHE A 103 -1.59 -12.35 5.42
CA PHE A 103 -0.93 -11.15 4.90
C PHE A 103 0.34 -11.47 4.09
N ALA A 104 0.66 -12.76 3.92
CA ALA A 104 1.87 -13.22 3.25
C ALA A 104 1.72 -13.16 1.72
N ALA A 105 2.51 -12.30 1.05
CA ALA A 105 2.51 -12.23 -0.42
C ALA A 105 3.12 -13.46 -1.11
N GLU A 106 3.95 -14.23 -0.41
CA GLU A 106 4.44 -15.52 -0.87
C GLU A 106 3.32 -16.57 -0.97
N VAL A 107 2.23 -16.40 -0.22
CA VAL A 107 1.03 -17.25 -0.28
C VAL A 107 0.02 -16.68 -1.27
N GLY A 108 -0.34 -15.40 -1.10
CA GLY A 108 -1.51 -14.81 -1.75
C GLY A 108 -1.23 -13.80 -2.86
N GLY A 109 0.03 -13.50 -3.18
CA GLY A 109 0.38 -12.36 -4.02
C GLY A 109 0.19 -11.01 -3.29
N CYS A 110 0.36 -9.89 -3.99
CA CYS A 110 0.29 -8.57 -3.38
C CYS A 110 -1.14 -8.18 -2.96
N GLN A 111 -2.18 -8.88 -3.42
CA GLN A 111 -3.53 -8.71 -2.88
C GLN A 111 -3.59 -9.04 -1.37
N ALA A 112 -2.71 -9.94 -0.87
CA ALA A 112 -2.60 -10.26 0.56
C ALA A 112 -1.94 -9.16 1.39
N GLU A 113 -1.08 -8.35 0.76
CA GLU A 113 -0.37 -7.25 1.42
C GLU A 113 -1.05 -5.91 1.13
N GLY A 114 -0.91 -5.44 -0.12
CA GLY A 114 -1.44 -4.14 -0.56
C GLY A 114 -2.96 -4.12 -0.66
N GLY A 115 -3.60 -5.24 -1.03
CA GLY A 115 -5.06 -5.36 -1.02
C GLY A 115 -5.61 -5.31 0.41
N ALA A 116 -5.00 -6.03 1.34
CA ALA A 116 -5.33 -5.96 2.75
C ALA A 116 -5.10 -4.55 3.33
N ALA A 117 -3.99 -3.89 2.99
CA ALA A 117 -3.73 -2.52 3.42
C ALA A 117 -4.78 -1.53 2.87
N ALA A 118 -5.20 -1.66 1.61
CA ALA A 118 -6.29 -0.87 1.03
C ALA A 118 -7.63 -1.11 1.77
N CYS A 119 -7.94 -2.37 2.05
CA CYS A 119 -9.13 -2.80 2.79
C CYS A 119 -9.17 -2.18 4.21
N MET A 120 -8.07 -2.30 4.95
CA MET A 120 -7.91 -1.71 6.28
C MET A 120 -8.00 -0.18 6.24
N ALA A 121 -7.34 0.46 5.28
CA ALA A 121 -7.36 1.91 5.10
C ALA A 121 -8.75 2.45 4.77
N ALA A 122 -9.52 1.76 3.93
CA ALA A 122 -10.86 2.19 3.55
C ALA A 122 -11.81 2.23 4.76
N GLY A 123 -11.80 1.19 5.60
CA GLY A 123 -12.58 1.17 6.84
C GLY A 123 -12.13 2.24 7.86
N ALA A 124 -10.82 2.51 7.92
CA ALA A 124 -10.26 3.57 8.75
C ALA A 124 -10.72 4.96 8.31
N LEU A 125 -10.70 5.24 7.00
CA LEU A 125 -11.10 6.52 6.44
C LEU A 125 -12.59 6.80 6.63
N VAL A 126 -13.45 5.79 6.54
CA VAL A 126 -14.88 5.94 6.90
C VAL A 126 -15.03 6.28 8.38
N THR A 127 -14.28 5.59 9.25
CA THR A 127 -14.27 5.89 10.69
C THR A 127 -13.81 7.31 10.98
N LEU A 128 -12.78 7.77 10.26
CA LEU A 128 -12.24 9.12 10.37
C LEU A 128 -13.25 10.20 9.93
N ALA A 129 -14.14 9.86 8.99
CA ALA A 129 -15.23 10.70 8.51
C ALA A 129 -16.53 10.55 9.31
N ASP A 130 -16.47 9.98 10.52
CA ASP A 130 -17.62 9.70 11.39
C ASP A 130 -18.73 8.87 10.71
N GLY A 131 -18.36 8.04 9.73
CA GLY A 131 -19.26 7.12 9.07
C GLY A 131 -19.67 5.94 9.96
N THR A 132 -20.74 5.26 9.57
CA THR A 132 -21.28 4.12 10.32
C THR A 132 -20.39 2.87 10.16
N LEU A 133 -20.53 1.92 11.10
CA LEU A 133 -19.88 0.60 11.00
C LEU A 133 -20.20 -0.10 9.67
N ALA A 134 -21.47 -0.03 9.23
CA ALA A 134 -21.89 -0.65 7.96
C ALA A 134 -21.15 -0.04 6.77
N GLN A 135 -20.97 1.28 6.75
CA GLN A 135 -20.18 1.97 5.71
C GLN A 135 -18.69 1.60 5.79
N ALA A 136 -18.13 1.45 6.98
CA ALA A 136 -16.72 1.09 7.13
C ALA A 136 -16.44 -0.33 6.58
N VAL A 137 -17.33 -1.28 6.86
CA VAL A 137 -17.25 -2.65 6.32
C VAL A 137 -17.52 -2.67 4.81
N ALA A 138 -18.46 -1.86 4.32
CA ALA A 138 -18.72 -1.73 2.88
C ALA A 138 -17.50 -1.15 2.12
N ALA A 139 -16.87 -0.11 2.66
CA ALA A 139 -15.65 0.47 2.09
C ALA A 139 -14.50 -0.54 2.05
N ALA A 140 -14.31 -1.28 3.14
CA ALA A 140 -13.32 -2.35 3.23
C ALA A 140 -13.58 -3.44 2.17
N SER A 141 -14.83 -3.88 2.01
CA SER A 141 -15.23 -4.85 0.98
C SER A 141 -14.86 -4.35 -0.43
N MET A 142 -15.36 -3.17 -0.83
CA MET A 142 -15.11 -2.62 -2.17
C MET A 142 -13.61 -2.42 -2.43
N ALA A 143 -12.86 -1.96 -1.43
CA ALA A 143 -11.42 -1.77 -1.57
C ALA A 143 -10.67 -3.10 -1.82
N LEU A 144 -11.06 -4.19 -1.16
CA LEU A 144 -10.44 -5.50 -1.41
C LEU A 144 -10.87 -6.09 -2.77
N GLN A 145 -12.14 -5.92 -3.18
CA GLN A 145 -12.64 -6.35 -4.49
C GLN A 145 -11.77 -5.78 -5.63
N ASN A 146 -11.45 -4.50 -5.57
CA ASN A 146 -10.66 -3.81 -6.59
C ASN A 146 -9.19 -4.26 -6.66
N MET A 147 -8.73 -5.07 -5.70
CA MET A 147 -7.34 -5.51 -5.56
C MET A 147 -7.17 -7.02 -5.78
N LEU A 148 -8.26 -7.74 -6.08
CA LEU A 148 -8.23 -9.19 -6.33
C LEU A 148 -7.29 -9.54 -7.51
N GLY A 149 -6.50 -10.60 -7.32
CA GLY A 149 -5.58 -11.12 -8.33
C GLY A 149 -4.26 -10.34 -8.47
N LEU A 150 -4.02 -9.32 -7.64
CA LEU A 150 -2.78 -8.56 -7.69
C LEU A 150 -1.56 -9.44 -7.34
N ILE A 151 -0.69 -9.65 -8.32
CA ILE A 151 0.53 -10.48 -8.21
C ILE A 151 1.64 -9.77 -7.41
N CYS A 152 2.66 -10.51 -6.96
CA CYS A 152 3.83 -9.95 -6.30
C CYS A 152 5.12 -10.20 -7.11
N ASP A 153 5.54 -9.20 -7.87
CA ASP A 153 6.60 -9.27 -8.87
C ASP A 153 7.65 -8.15 -8.69
N PRO A 154 8.41 -8.14 -7.57
CA PRO A 154 9.36 -7.06 -7.28
C PRO A 154 10.50 -7.01 -8.30
N VAL A 155 10.82 -5.80 -8.78
CA VAL A 155 11.97 -5.52 -9.64
C VAL A 155 13.26 -5.72 -8.85
N ALA A 156 14.23 -6.41 -9.46
CA ALA A 156 15.51 -6.77 -8.87
C ALA A 156 15.42 -7.41 -7.47
N ASN A 157 14.30 -8.07 -7.18
CA ASN A 157 14.01 -8.62 -5.85
C ASN A 157 14.17 -7.59 -4.71
N ARG A 158 13.77 -6.34 -4.97
CA ARG A 158 13.71 -5.26 -3.97
C ARG A 158 12.26 -4.83 -3.81
N VAL A 159 11.85 -4.65 -2.57
CA VAL A 159 10.49 -4.20 -2.22
C VAL A 159 10.45 -2.67 -2.35
N GLU A 160 10.54 -2.21 -3.60
CA GLU A 160 10.59 -0.81 -4.06
C GLU A 160 9.70 -0.61 -5.28
N VAL A 161 10.01 -1.27 -6.39
CA VAL A 161 9.23 -1.22 -7.64
C VAL A 161 8.62 -2.61 -7.88
N PRO A 162 7.31 -2.74 -8.14
CA PRO A 162 6.27 -1.72 -8.14
C PRO A 162 5.68 -1.42 -6.74
N CYS A 163 6.28 -1.89 -5.64
CA CYS A 163 5.72 -1.81 -4.29
C CYS A 163 5.32 -0.40 -3.84
N LEU A 164 6.11 0.63 -4.15
CA LEU A 164 5.78 2.03 -3.88
C LEU A 164 4.50 2.43 -4.60
N GLY A 165 4.43 2.18 -5.91
CA GLY A 165 3.23 2.44 -6.71
C GLY A 165 2.02 1.66 -6.22
N LYS A 166 2.19 0.40 -5.83
CA LYS A 166 1.12 -0.43 -5.26
C LYS A 166 0.60 0.14 -3.92
N ASN A 167 1.45 0.71 -3.06
CA ASN A 167 0.99 1.41 -1.86
C ASN A 167 0.23 2.70 -2.20
N VAL A 168 0.70 3.47 -3.18
CA VAL A 168 0.01 4.70 -3.64
C VAL A 168 -1.38 4.36 -4.20
N MET A 169 -1.46 3.31 -5.02
CA MET A 169 -2.73 2.84 -5.56
C MET A 169 -3.65 2.25 -4.49
N ALA A 170 -3.11 1.54 -3.50
CA ALA A 170 -3.87 1.04 -2.36
C ALA A 170 -4.50 2.18 -1.54
N ALA A 171 -3.74 3.23 -1.25
CA ALA A 171 -4.25 4.43 -0.56
C ALA A 171 -5.30 5.17 -1.40
N SER A 172 -5.07 5.31 -2.71
CA SER A 172 -6.01 5.98 -3.63
C SER A 172 -7.33 5.21 -3.75
N ASN A 173 -7.25 3.89 -3.89
CA ASN A 173 -8.41 2.99 -3.89
C ASN A 173 -9.17 3.08 -2.56
N ALA A 174 -8.47 3.10 -1.42
CA ALA A 174 -9.09 3.24 -0.12
C ALA A 174 -9.89 4.55 0.04
N ILE A 175 -9.32 5.68 -0.40
CA ILE A 175 -10.00 6.98 -0.39
C ILE A 175 -11.25 6.97 -1.28
N ALA A 176 -11.15 6.41 -2.48
CA ALA A 176 -12.28 6.29 -3.39
C ALA A 176 -13.40 5.42 -2.79
N CYS A 177 -13.06 4.23 -2.28
CA CYS A 177 -14.03 3.31 -1.67
C CYS A 177 -14.65 3.86 -0.39
N ALA A 178 -13.90 4.61 0.43
CA ALA A 178 -14.45 5.32 1.58
C ALA A 178 -15.53 6.32 1.16
N ASN A 179 -15.25 7.14 0.14
CA ASN A 179 -16.24 8.08 -0.40
C ASN A 179 -17.46 7.37 -1.01
N MET A 180 -17.26 6.26 -1.73
CA MET A 180 -18.36 5.45 -2.26
C MET A 180 -19.27 4.93 -1.13
N ALA A 181 -18.69 4.39 -0.05
CA ALA A 181 -19.47 3.90 1.08
C ALA A 181 -20.18 5.02 1.85
N LEU A 182 -19.51 6.17 2.05
CA LEU A 182 -20.13 7.36 2.64
C LEU A 182 -21.31 7.88 1.80
N ALA A 183 -21.20 7.77 0.48
CA ALA A 183 -22.28 8.09 -0.46
C ALA A 183 -23.39 7.02 -0.56
N GLY A 184 -23.29 5.92 0.20
CA GLY A 184 -24.29 4.87 0.25
C GLY A 184 -24.25 3.87 -0.93
N TYR A 185 -23.08 3.71 -1.57
CA TYR A 185 -22.92 2.68 -2.59
C TYR A 185 -23.05 1.29 -1.97
N ASP A 186 -23.74 0.40 -2.69
CA ASP A 186 -23.87 -1.00 -2.31
C ASP A 186 -22.57 -1.74 -2.62
N PRO A 187 -21.90 -2.38 -1.63
CA PRO A 187 -20.72 -3.19 -1.89
C PRO A 187 -21.03 -4.45 -2.71
N VAL A 188 -22.31 -4.83 -2.84
CA VAL A 188 -22.87 -6.02 -3.49
C VAL A 188 -22.44 -7.35 -2.86
N ILE A 189 -21.16 -7.50 -2.55
CA ILE A 189 -20.57 -8.68 -1.93
C ILE A 189 -20.09 -8.31 -0.50
N PRO A 190 -20.54 -9.03 0.54
CA PRO A 190 -20.07 -8.87 1.91
C PRO A 190 -18.56 -9.08 2.07
N LEU A 191 -17.94 -8.41 3.04
CA LEU A 191 -16.48 -8.42 3.24
C LEU A 191 -15.91 -9.84 3.47
N ASP A 192 -16.59 -10.69 4.22
CA ASP A 192 -16.20 -12.08 4.48
C ASP A 192 -16.16 -12.91 3.19
N GLU A 193 -17.17 -12.75 2.32
CA GLU A 193 -17.18 -13.39 1.00
C GLU A 193 -16.02 -12.89 0.11
N VAL A 194 -15.71 -11.58 0.17
CA VAL A 194 -14.57 -11.02 -0.58
C VAL A 194 -13.23 -11.54 -0.05
N ILE A 195 -13.07 -11.71 1.27
CA ILE A 195 -11.86 -12.28 1.87
C ILE A 195 -11.68 -13.74 1.43
N GLU A 196 -12.75 -14.53 1.45
CA GLU A 196 -12.73 -15.91 0.96
C GLU A 196 -12.42 -15.98 -0.54
N ALA A 197 -12.98 -15.05 -1.33
CA ALA A 197 -12.65 -14.93 -2.75
C ALA A 197 -11.17 -14.59 -2.96
N ALA A 198 -10.62 -13.62 -2.22
CA ALA A 198 -9.20 -13.26 -2.24
C ALA A 198 -8.30 -14.46 -1.90
N ARG A 199 -8.69 -15.23 -0.88
CA ARG A 199 -8.00 -16.47 -0.51
C ARG A 199 -7.98 -17.47 -1.66
N ARG A 200 -9.14 -17.77 -2.26
CA ARG A 200 -9.23 -18.71 -3.40
C ARG A 200 -8.43 -18.26 -4.60
N VAL A 201 -8.46 -16.96 -4.92
CA VAL A 201 -7.62 -16.39 -5.99
C VAL A 201 -6.14 -16.56 -5.64
N GLY A 202 -5.74 -16.29 -4.40
CA GLY A 202 -4.37 -16.51 -3.92
C GLY A 202 -3.91 -17.96 -4.06
N ASP A 203 -4.75 -18.93 -3.66
CA ASP A 203 -4.46 -20.36 -3.77
C ASP A 203 -4.23 -20.79 -5.24
N GLN A 204 -4.94 -20.16 -6.17
CA GLN A 204 -4.85 -20.41 -7.61
C GLN A 204 -3.70 -19.68 -8.31
N LEU A 205 -3.05 -18.70 -7.66
CA LEU A 205 -1.92 -17.99 -8.27
C LEU A 205 -0.77 -18.96 -8.53
N PRO A 206 -0.21 -19.01 -9.76
CA PRO A 206 1.03 -19.72 -10.03
C PRO A 206 2.16 -19.22 -9.13
N ARG A 207 3.08 -20.09 -8.72
CA ARG A 207 4.19 -19.71 -7.83
C ARG A 207 5.04 -18.58 -8.41
N GLU A 208 5.15 -18.49 -9.73
CA GLU A 208 5.89 -17.45 -10.47
C GLU A 208 5.28 -16.06 -10.31
N LEU A 209 3.98 -15.99 -9.99
CA LEU A 209 3.23 -14.75 -9.80
C LEU A 209 3.02 -14.41 -8.30
N ARG A 210 3.56 -15.23 -7.41
CA ARG A 210 3.71 -14.94 -5.97
C ARG A 210 5.06 -14.27 -5.72
N CYS A 211 5.35 -13.93 -4.46
CA CYS A 211 6.60 -13.26 -4.04
C CYS A 211 7.87 -14.15 -4.15
N THR A 212 8.14 -14.70 -5.35
CA THR A 212 9.26 -15.62 -5.65
C THR A 212 10.28 -15.01 -6.62
N ALA A 213 9.96 -13.85 -7.21
CA ALA A 213 10.75 -13.18 -8.25
C ALA A 213 10.98 -14.02 -9.53
N LEU A 214 10.14 -15.02 -9.79
CA LEU A 214 10.25 -15.92 -10.95
C LEU A 214 9.37 -15.52 -12.15
N GLY A 215 8.55 -14.47 -12.03
CA GLY A 215 7.64 -14.02 -13.08
C GLY A 215 7.38 -12.51 -13.06
N GLY A 216 6.45 -12.06 -13.90
CA GLY A 216 6.03 -10.66 -13.97
C GLY A 216 7.20 -9.69 -14.25
N LEU A 217 7.18 -8.54 -13.58
CA LEU A 217 8.25 -7.53 -13.69
C LEU A 217 9.62 -8.05 -13.21
N SER A 218 9.67 -9.05 -12.33
CA SER A 218 10.93 -9.57 -11.79
C SER A 218 11.85 -10.15 -12.87
N ILE A 219 11.30 -10.77 -13.91
CA ILE A 219 12.06 -11.38 -15.01
C ILE A 219 12.27 -10.44 -16.21
N ALA A 220 11.75 -9.22 -16.15
CA ALA A 220 11.95 -8.25 -17.23
C ALA A 220 13.46 -7.99 -17.45
N PRO A 221 13.93 -7.79 -18.69
CA PRO A 221 15.36 -7.57 -18.97
C PRO A 221 15.97 -6.43 -18.16
N THR A 222 15.20 -5.35 -17.95
CA THR A 222 15.59 -4.20 -17.12
C THR A 222 15.74 -4.59 -15.65
N SER A 223 14.82 -5.39 -15.10
CA SER A 223 14.90 -5.90 -13.72
C SER A 223 16.15 -6.73 -13.50
N GLN A 224 16.44 -7.65 -14.42
CA GLN A 224 17.62 -8.52 -14.37
C GLN A 224 18.93 -7.74 -14.53
N LYS A 225 18.93 -6.68 -15.37
CA LYS A 225 20.06 -5.76 -15.48
C LYS A 225 20.31 -5.02 -14.16
N ILE A 226 19.29 -4.42 -13.56
CA ILE A 226 19.40 -3.69 -12.29
C ILE A 226 19.89 -4.62 -11.17
N ALA A 227 19.38 -5.86 -11.10
CA ALA A 227 19.81 -6.84 -10.10
C ALA A 227 21.31 -7.14 -10.17
N ARG A 228 21.86 -7.29 -11.38
CA ARG A 228 23.31 -7.49 -11.60
C ARG A 228 24.11 -6.27 -11.18
N GLU A 229 23.70 -5.07 -11.59
CA GLU A 229 24.38 -3.82 -11.24
C GLU A 229 24.43 -3.60 -9.72
N LEU A 230 23.35 -3.91 -8.99
CA LEU A 230 23.32 -3.81 -7.53
C LEU A 230 24.23 -4.86 -6.86
N ALA A 231 24.24 -6.09 -7.37
CA ALA A 231 25.11 -7.15 -6.86
C ALA A 231 26.61 -6.80 -7.04
N ASP A 232 26.98 -6.24 -8.19
CA ASP A 232 28.35 -5.81 -8.47
C ASP A 232 28.78 -4.67 -7.53
N ARG A 233 27.90 -3.68 -7.29
CA ARG A 233 28.16 -2.59 -6.33
C ARG A 233 28.39 -3.12 -4.91
N LYS A 234 27.55 -4.05 -4.46
CA LYS A 234 27.70 -4.66 -3.13
C LYS A 234 29.05 -5.35 -2.97
N ARG A 235 29.47 -6.14 -3.97
CA ARG A 235 30.78 -6.78 -3.97
C ARG A 235 31.93 -5.78 -3.85
N THR A 236 31.87 -4.66 -4.59
CA THR A 236 32.91 -3.63 -4.49
C THR A 236 32.97 -2.89 -3.14
N LEU A 237 31.87 -2.87 -2.39
CA LEU A 237 31.81 -2.30 -1.04
C LEU A 237 32.35 -3.28 -0.01
N ASP A 238 32.01 -4.58 -0.12
CA ASP A 238 32.47 -5.62 0.81
C ASP A 238 33.98 -5.93 0.66
N ASP A 239 34.56 -5.66 -0.51
CA ASP A 239 36.01 -5.81 -0.79
C ASP A 239 36.86 -4.60 -0.30
N ARG A 240 36.27 -3.58 0.34
CA ARG A 240 36.93 -2.37 0.87
C ARG A 240 36.97 -2.36 2.39
#